data_AF-A0A6G0JPN7-F1
#
_entry.id   AF-A0A6G0JPN7-F1
#
_cell.length_a   1.000
_cell.length_b   1.000
_cell.length_c   1.000
_cell.angle_alpha   90.00
_cell.angle_beta   90.00
_cell.angle_gamma   90.00
#
_symmetry.space_group_name_H-M   'P 1'
#
loop_
_entity.id
_entity.type
_entity.pdbx_description
1 polymer ?
#
loop_
_entity_poly.entity_id
_entity_poly.type
_entity_poly.pdbx_seq_one_letter_code
_entity_poly.pdbx_strand_id
1 'polypeptide(L)'
;MTISNSDFDGRTDYSASCDGRHYWTFIFYGKNTRFSMLNNYIHSTSGRSPKVGGDGSANVVAHIANNYWADNSGHSFEVGVNAWILAEGNYFEDTTLPLLTGSDGAMYAATATTECNSYLGRSCAANVVDNSGAFSSRNGATALSTVKAYSAMSSYSPRAAKQWSKTTSNFGIGVLN
;
A
#
# COMPACT_ATOMS: atom_id res chain seq x y z
N MET A 1 3.75 14.10 1.86
CA MET A 1 4.62 13.27 2.73
C MET A 1 5.06 12.04 1.96
N THR A 2 6.27 11.54 2.16
CA THR A 2 6.72 10.26 1.57
C THR A 2 7.33 9.39 2.64
N ILE A 3 6.93 8.11 2.67
CA ILE A 3 7.50 7.06 3.51
C ILE A 3 8.18 6.10 2.55
N SER A 4 9.50 5.96 2.64
CA SER A 4 10.22 5.17 1.65
C SER A 4 11.49 4.54 2.16
N ASN A 5 11.82 3.37 1.60
CA ASN A 5 13.03 2.62 1.90
C ASN A 5 13.15 2.22 3.39
N SER A 6 12.00 1.98 4.02
CA SER A 6 11.89 1.69 5.45
C SER A 6 11.43 0.26 5.70
N ASP A 7 12.07 -0.35 6.70
CA ASP A 7 11.72 -1.66 7.24
C ASP A 7 10.74 -1.48 8.41
N PHE A 8 9.57 -2.12 8.30
CA PHE A 8 8.52 -2.12 9.30
C PHE A 8 8.33 -3.54 9.81
N ASP A 9 9.13 -3.86 10.83
CA ASP A 9 9.13 -5.14 11.52
C ASP A 9 8.02 -5.18 12.58
N GLY A 10 6.99 -5.98 12.32
CA GLY A 10 5.86 -6.17 13.22
C GLY A 10 6.04 -7.31 14.24
N ARG A 11 7.19 -7.98 14.31
CA ARG A 11 7.42 -9.04 15.29
C ARG A 11 7.38 -8.47 16.71
N THR A 12 6.58 -9.09 17.56
CA THR A 12 6.37 -8.62 18.94
C THR A 12 5.99 -9.77 19.86
N ASP A 13 6.41 -9.72 21.12
CA ASP A 13 5.95 -10.69 22.14
C ASP A 13 4.49 -10.46 22.54
N TYR A 14 3.98 -9.25 22.30
CA TYR A 14 2.64 -8.82 22.67
C TYR A 14 1.92 -8.28 21.45
N SER A 15 0.90 -9.00 20.98
CA SER A 15 0.05 -8.55 19.87
C SER A 15 -1.43 -8.62 20.21
N ALA A 16 -2.20 -7.73 19.57
CA ALA A 16 -3.67 -7.73 19.69
C ALA A 16 -4.30 -9.00 19.11
N SER A 17 -3.60 -9.68 18.20
CA SER A 17 -3.96 -10.95 17.59
C SER A 17 -3.44 -12.18 18.34
N CYS A 18 -2.67 -11.99 19.43
CA CYS A 18 -2.09 -13.07 20.24
C CYS A 18 -1.22 -14.09 19.47
N ASP A 19 -0.61 -13.66 18.35
CA ASP A 19 0.14 -14.51 17.41
C ASP A 19 1.55 -13.97 17.09
N GLY A 20 1.99 -12.95 17.81
CA GLY A 20 3.29 -12.30 17.62
C GLY A 20 3.40 -11.29 16.48
N ARG A 21 2.28 -10.92 15.83
CA ARG A 21 2.24 -9.94 14.73
C ARG A 21 1.57 -8.63 15.09
N HIS A 22 2.22 -7.50 14.79
CA HIS A 22 1.74 -6.17 15.16
C HIS A 22 0.51 -5.73 14.34
N TYR A 23 -0.55 -5.27 15.01
CA TYR A 23 -1.80 -4.85 14.35
C TYR A 23 -1.83 -3.35 14.00
N TRP A 24 -1.11 -2.51 14.75
CA TRP A 24 -1.25 -1.05 14.70
C TRP A 24 -0.23 -0.38 13.77
N THR A 25 -0.09 -0.90 12.55
CA THR A 25 1.03 -0.56 11.65
C THR A 25 0.99 0.89 11.15
N PHE A 26 -0.05 1.29 10.40
CA PHE A 26 -0.21 2.65 9.86
C PHE A 26 -1.66 3.11 9.89
N ILE A 27 -1.86 4.38 10.25
CA ILE A 27 -3.17 5.03 10.24
C ILE A 27 -3.04 6.42 9.60
N PHE A 28 -3.77 6.65 8.52
CA PHE A 28 -3.80 7.93 7.81
C PHE A 28 -5.23 8.46 7.70
N TYR A 29 -5.61 9.40 8.59
CA TYR A 29 -6.95 10.02 8.62
C TYR A 29 -6.95 11.55 8.49
N GLY A 30 -5.83 12.16 8.12
CA GLY A 30 -5.74 13.62 8.13
C GLY A 30 -6.66 14.30 7.09
N LYS A 31 -7.13 15.50 7.42
CA LYS A 31 -8.12 16.27 6.65
C LYS A 31 -7.70 16.69 5.24
N ASN A 32 -6.40 16.78 4.95
CA ASN A 32 -5.86 17.13 3.62
C ASN A 32 -4.53 16.39 3.40
N THR A 33 -4.59 15.06 3.45
CA THR A 33 -3.37 14.24 3.47
C THR A 33 -3.05 13.74 2.07
N ARG A 34 -1.83 14.01 1.60
CA ARG A 34 -1.27 13.44 0.38
C ARG A 34 0.03 12.74 0.72
N PHE A 35 0.08 11.42 0.53
CA PHE A 35 1.28 10.68 0.84
C PHE A 35 1.62 9.61 -0.18
N SER A 36 2.91 9.28 -0.23
CA SER A 36 3.38 8.10 -0.95
C SER A 36 4.05 7.11 0.00
N MET A 37 3.80 5.82 -0.19
CA MET A 37 4.58 4.73 0.39
C MET A 37 5.34 4.05 -0.74
N LEU A 38 6.66 4.20 -0.76
CA LEU A 38 7.50 3.78 -1.88
C LEU A 38 8.61 2.85 -1.40
N ASN A 39 8.72 1.66 -1.98
CA ASN A 39 9.82 0.74 -1.67
C ASN A 39 9.93 0.46 -0.16
N ASN A 40 8.84 0.16 0.54
CA ASN A 40 8.90 -0.25 1.96
C ASN A 40 8.83 -1.77 2.08
N TYR A 41 9.38 -2.32 3.17
CA TYR A 41 9.17 -3.69 3.58
C TYR A 41 8.28 -3.68 4.81
N ILE A 42 7.11 -4.30 4.72
CA ILE A 42 6.15 -4.36 5.81
C ILE A 42 5.90 -5.82 6.11
N HIS A 43 6.27 -6.29 7.30
CA HIS A 43 6.18 -7.70 7.59
C HIS A 43 5.81 -8.05 9.02
N SER A 44 5.37 -9.29 9.21
CA SER A 44 4.97 -9.81 10.52
C SER A 44 3.90 -8.93 11.17
N THR A 45 2.89 -8.56 10.38
CA THR A 45 1.78 -7.68 10.81
C THR A 45 0.45 -8.44 10.83
N SER A 46 -0.58 -7.89 11.45
CA SER A 46 -1.92 -8.50 11.46
C SER A 46 -3.03 -7.54 11.06
N GLY A 47 -2.71 -6.27 10.81
CA GLY A 47 -3.68 -5.25 10.50
C GLY A 47 -3.07 -3.91 10.10
N ARG A 48 -3.94 -3.05 9.57
CA ARG A 48 -3.68 -1.62 9.33
C ARG A 48 -2.36 -1.36 8.62
N SER A 49 -2.03 -2.15 7.62
CA SER A 49 -0.78 -2.04 6.86
C SER A 49 -1.04 -1.69 5.38
N PRO A 50 -1.63 -0.53 5.03
CA PRO A 50 -2.06 0.58 5.90
C PRO A 50 -3.58 0.66 6.10
N LYS A 51 -4.00 1.42 7.13
CA LYS A 51 -5.36 1.95 7.21
C LYS A 51 -5.44 3.41 6.72
N VAL A 52 -6.37 3.69 5.80
CA VAL A 52 -6.48 4.97 5.08
C VAL A 52 -7.94 5.45 5.09
N GLY A 53 -8.16 6.71 5.51
CA GLY A 53 -9.50 7.29 5.62
C GLY A 53 -10.37 6.61 6.70
N GLY A 54 -11.68 6.85 6.69
CA GLY A 54 -12.61 6.30 7.69
C GLY A 54 -13.04 7.28 8.79
N ASP A 55 -12.38 8.43 8.90
CA ASP A 55 -12.88 9.57 9.66
C ASP A 55 -13.71 10.51 8.75
N GLY A 56 -14.80 11.08 9.29
CA GLY A 56 -15.72 11.92 8.52
C GLY A 56 -15.08 13.21 8.00
N SER A 57 -14.01 13.69 8.63
CA SER A 57 -13.24 14.86 8.21
C SER A 57 -12.01 14.50 7.38
N ALA A 58 -11.68 13.21 7.24
CA ALA A 58 -10.52 12.78 6.47
C ALA A 58 -10.66 13.17 4.99
N ASN A 59 -9.53 13.45 4.35
CA ASN A 59 -9.44 13.49 2.90
C ASN A 59 -8.03 13.04 2.53
N VAL A 60 -7.89 11.77 2.16
CA VAL A 60 -6.58 11.12 2.03
C VAL A 60 -6.42 10.55 0.63
N VAL A 61 -5.45 11.07 -0.11
CA VAL A 61 -5.05 10.51 -1.40
C VAL A 61 -3.66 9.91 -1.22
N ALA A 62 -3.53 8.65 -1.59
CA ALA A 62 -2.31 7.88 -1.38
C ALA A 62 -1.82 7.26 -2.69
N HIS A 63 -0.51 7.24 -2.85
CA HIS A 63 0.16 6.48 -3.88
C HIS A 63 1.09 5.46 -3.23
N ILE A 64 0.81 4.19 -3.43
CA ILE A 64 1.45 3.10 -2.71
C ILE A 64 2.07 2.20 -3.76
N ALA A 65 3.38 2.33 -3.96
CA ALA A 65 4.07 1.66 -5.05
C ALA A 65 5.36 0.97 -4.64
N ASN A 66 5.61 -0.17 -5.28
CA ASN A 66 6.84 -0.94 -5.13
C ASN A 66 7.18 -1.36 -3.69
N ASN A 67 6.19 -1.47 -2.81
CA ASN A 67 6.40 -2.03 -1.48
C ASN A 67 6.23 -3.56 -1.50
N TYR A 68 6.78 -4.20 -0.48
CA TYR A 68 6.65 -5.64 -0.25
C TYR A 68 6.00 -5.88 1.10
N TRP A 69 4.88 -6.60 1.07
CA TRP A 69 4.22 -7.15 2.25
C TRP A 69 4.57 -8.63 2.37
N ALA A 70 4.95 -9.05 3.57
CA ALA A 70 5.19 -10.47 3.88
C ALA A 70 4.58 -10.82 5.24
N ASP A 71 4.20 -12.08 5.43
CA ASP A 71 3.85 -12.62 6.74
C ASP A 71 2.77 -11.78 7.47
N ASN A 72 1.58 -11.71 6.89
CA ASN A 72 0.44 -11.03 7.50
C ASN A 72 -0.70 -12.01 7.76
N SER A 73 -0.94 -12.30 9.05
CA SER A 73 -1.93 -13.29 9.48
C SER A 73 -3.39 -12.82 9.35
N GLY A 74 -3.61 -11.51 9.24
CA GLY A 74 -4.92 -10.86 9.19
C GLY A 74 -5.15 -10.14 7.87
N HIS A 75 -5.04 -8.81 7.88
CA HIS A 75 -5.24 -7.99 6.68
C HIS A 75 -4.23 -6.86 6.55
N SER A 76 -4.01 -6.39 5.32
CA SER A 76 -3.15 -5.23 5.05
C SER A 76 -3.97 -3.95 4.91
N PHE A 77 -4.58 -3.72 3.74
CA PHE A 77 -5.25 -2.46 3.46
C PHE A 77 -6.63 -2.39 4.11
N GLU A 78 -6.85 -1.36 4.92
CA GLU A 78 -8.19 -0.90 5.32
C GLU A 78 -8.50 0.41 4.61
N VAL A 79 -9.44 0.37 3.67
CA VAL A 79 -9.87 1.54 2.90
C VAL A 79 -11.21 2.01 3.45
N GLY A 80 -11.19 3.14 4.15
CA GLY A 80 -12.38 3.78 4.70
C GLY A 80 -12.92 4.90 3.81
N VAL A 81 -13.98 5.57 4.27
CA VAL A 81 -14.54 6.74 3.58
C VAL A 81 -13.47 7.83 3.41
N ASN A 82 -13.57 8.61 2.33
CA ASN A 82 -12.64 9.67 1.98
C ASN A 82 -11.16 9.22 1.79
N ALA A 83 -10.96 7.97 1.37
CA ALA A 83 -9.67 7.46 0.91
C ALA A 83 -9.67 7.23 -0.60
N TRP A 84 -8.61 7.67 -1.29
CA TRP A 84 -8.38 7.42 -2.72
C TRP A 84 -6.95 6.94 -2.92
N ILE A 85 -6.78 5.70 -3.39
CA ILE A 85 -5.49 5.02 -3.38
C ILE A 85 -5.14 4.53 -4.79
N LEU A 86 -3.94 4.83 -5.26
CA LEU A 86 -3.29 4.12 -6.37
C LEU A 86 -2.28 3.13 -5.79
N ALA A 87 -2.50 1.83 -6.02
CA ALA A 87 -1.59 0.77 -5.62
C ALA A 87 -1.01 0.07 -6.86
N GLU A 88 0.30 0.17 -7.09
CA GLU A 88 0.96 -0.37 -8.28
C GLU A 88 2.36 -0.94 -8.01
N GLY A 89 2.71 -2.03 -8.70
CA GLY A 89 4.03 -2.65 -8.59
C GLY A 89 4.36 -3.20 -7.20
N ASN A 90 3.36 -3.42 -6.33
CA ASN A 90 3.55 -3.99 -5.01
C ASN A 90 3.59 -5.51 -5.06
N TYR A 91 4.24 -6.12 -4.07
CA TYR A 91 4.30 -7.56 -3.93
C TYR A 91 3.73 -7.96 -2.56
N PHE A 92 2.81 -8.93 -2.54
CA PHE A 92 2.24 -9.50 -1.32
C PHE A 92 2.61 -10.97 -1.26
N GLU A 93 3.22 -11.39 -0.16
CA GLU A 93 3.54 -12.77 0.15
C GLU A 93 2.92 -13.12 1.50
N ASP A 94 2.39 -14.34 1.65
CA ASP A 94 1.85 -14.85 2.90
C ASP A 94 0.91 -13.87 3.64
N THR A 95 0.08 -13.15 2.89
CA THR A 95 -0.84 -12.13 3.39
C THR A 95 -2.26 -12.64 3.26
N THR A 96 -2.90 -12.98 4.39
CA THR A 96 -4.25 -13.58 4.40
C THR A 96 -5.27 -12.73 3.63
N LEU A 97 -5.31 -11.42 3.88
CA LEU A 97 -6.18 -10.47 3.15
C LEU A 97 -5.40 -9.19 2.77
N PRO A 98 -4.82 -9.10 1.56
CA PRO A 98 -4.16 -7.87 1.11
C PRO A 98 -5.08 -6.65 1.16
N LEU A 99 -6.37 -6.83 0.85
CA LEU A 99 -7.41 -5.81 1.02
C LEU A 99 -8.53 -6.34 1.91
N LEU A 100 -8.80 -5.67 3.03
CA LEU A 100 -9.94 -6.00 3.89
C LEU A 100 -11.27 -5.73 3.15
N THR A 101 -12.20 -6.68 3.20
CA THR A 101 -13.54 -6.57 2.59
C THR A 101 -14.28 -5.31 3.07
N GLY A 102 -14.96 -4.65 2.14
CA GLY A 102 -15.76 -3.46 2.41
C GLY A 102 -16.15 -2.72 1.13
N SER A 103 -16.96 -1.67 1.27
CA SER A 103 -17.47 -0.85 0.17
C SER A 103 -16.94 0.59 0.16
N ASP A 104 -16.30 1.00 1.25
CA ASP A 104 -15.90 2.40 1.45
C ASP A 104 -14.64 2.77 0.67
N GLY A 105 -14.55 4.07 0.35
CA GLY A 105 -13.42 4.67 -0.33
C GLY A 105 -13.19 4.13 -1.74
N ALA A 106 -12.01 4.44 -2.28
CA ALA A 106 -11.61 4.02 -3.61
C ALA A 106 -10.13 3.60 -3.64
N MET A 107 -9.86 2.49 -4.29
CA MET A 107 -8.54 1.97 -4.56
C MET A 107 -8.49 1.43 -5.99
N TYR A 108 -7.49 1.88 -6.73
CA TYR A 108 -7.05 1.20 -7.94
C TYR A 108 -5.88 0.28 -7.59
N ALA A 109 -6.12 -1.03 -7.61
CA ALA A 109 -5.10 -2.05 -7.55
C ALA A 109 -4.71 -2.42 -8.98
N ALA A 110 -3.56 -1.90 -9.43
CA ALA A 110 -3.09 -2.08 -10.78
C ALA A 110 -2.84 -3.57 -11.12
N THR A 111 -3.31 -3.94 -12.30
CA THR A 111 -3.08 -5.24 -12.94
C THR A 111 -2.28 -5.00 -14.22
N ALA A 112 -2.01 -6.04 -15.01
CA ALA A 112 -1.31 -5.91 -16.30
C ALA A 112 -2.15 -5.23 -17.42
N THR A 113 -3.13 -4.40 -17.04
CA THR A 113 -4.03 -3.70 -17.97
C THR A 113 -3.53 -2.29 -18.29
N THR A 114 -4.08 -1.68 -19.34
CA THR A 114 -3.63 -0.38 -19.87
C THR A 114 -4.42 0.81 -19.34
N GLU A 115 -5.31 0.62 -18.36
CA GLU A 115 -6.26 1.65 -17.89
C GLU A 115 -5.55 2.92 -17.41
N CYS A 116 -4.39 2.80 -16.75
CA CYS A 116 -3.62 3.96 -16.32
C CYS A 116 -3.18 4.89 -17.46
N ASN A 117 -3.07 4.42 -18.71
CA ASN A 117 -2.69 5.28 -19.82
C ASN A 117 -3.73 6.38 -20.07
N SER A 118 -5.03 6.08 -19.96
CA SER A 118 -6.09 7.06 -20.19
C SER A 118 -6.25 8.06 -19.03
N TYR A 119 -5.91 7.65 -17.80
CA TYR A 119 -6.05 8.50 -16.61
C TYR A 119 -4.77 9.25 -16.23
N LEU A 120 -3.62 8.60 -16.31
CA LEU A 120 -2.32 9.08 -15.82
C LEU A 120 -1.34 9.42 -16.94
N GLY A 121 -1.63 9.04 -18.19
CA GLY A 121 -0.71 9.22 -19.32
C GLY A 121 0.49 8.27 -19.33
N ARG A 122 0.45 7.22 -18.51
CA ARG A 122 1.48 6.17 -18.40
C ARG A 122 0.86 4.83 -18.02
N SER A 123 1.58 3.75 -18.31
CA SER A 123 1.23 2.44 -17.78
C SER A 123 1.46 2.39 -16.26
N CYS A 124 0.62 1.64 -15.56
CA CYS A 124 0.88 1.23 -14.18
C CYS A 124 1.66 -0.09 -14.15
N ALA A 125 2.37 -0.35 -13.06
CA ALA A 125 2.96 -1.67 -12.82
C ALA A 125 1.95 -2.59 -12.12
N ALA A 126 1.82 -3.83 -12.59
CA ALA A 126 0.95 -4.82 -11.95
C ALA A 126 1.44 -5.14 -10.53
N ASN A 127 0.51 -5.27 -9.59
CA ASN A 127 0.79 -5.87 -8.29
C ASN A 127 0.89 -7.40 -8.44
N VAL A 128 1.65 -8.05 -7.55
CA VAL A 128 1.77 -9.51 -7.47
C VAL A 128 1.27 -9.97 -6.11
N VAL A 129 0.52 -11.08 -6.10
CA VAL A 129 0.10 -11.80 -4.90
C VAL A 129 0.65 -13.21 -4.98
N ASP A 130 1.30 -13.66 -3.92
CA ASP A 130 1.86 -15.00 -3.76
C ASP A 130 1.44 -15.56 -2.39
N ASN A 131 0.96 -16.80 -2.38
CA ASN A 131 0.34 -17.45 -1.21
C ASN A 131 -0.53 -16.49 -0.35
N SER A 132 -1.29 -15.62 -1.00
CA SER A 132 -2.01 -14.51 -0.38
C SER A 132 -3.47 -14.46 -0.86
N GLY A 133 -4.30 -13.73 -0.12
CA GLY A 133 -5.67 -13.42 -0.55
C GLY A 133 -5.71 -12.58 -1.84
N ALA A 134 -6.91 -12.42 -2.40
CA ALA A 134 -7.09 -11.62 -3.61
C ALA A 134 -6.80 -10.13 -3.35
N PHE A 135 -6.19 -9.46 -4.33
CA PHE A 135 -5.97 -8.02 -4.31
C PHE A 135 -6.54 -7.38 -5.59
N SER A 136 -7.72 -6.78 -5.46
CA SER A 136 -8.47 -6.21 -6.58
C SER A 136 -8.92 -4.78 -6.30
N SER A 137 -9.21 -4.05 -7.38
CA SER A 137 -9.65 -2.65 -7.28
C SER A 137 -11.01 -2.53 -6.60
N ARG A 138 -11.20 -1.45 -5.84
CA ARG A 138 -12.48 -0.98 -5.30
C ARG A 138 -12.75 0.42 -5.83
N ASN A 139 -13.76 0.62 -6.67
CA ASN A 139 -14.02 1.93 -7.29
C ASN A 139 -12.77 2.51 -8.01
N GLY A 140 -12.09 1.67 -8.79
CA GLY A 140 -10.77 1.96 -9.37
C GLY A 140 -10.73 3.22 -10.24
N ALA A 141 -11.72 3.41 -11.13
CA ALA A 141 -11.81 4.61 -11.97
C ALA A 141 -11.94 5.91 -11.15
N THR A 142 -12.63 5.86 -10.01
CA THR A 142 -12.73 6.99 -9.06
C THR A 142 -11.37 7.27 -8.44
N ALA A 143 -10.65 6.24 -7.98
CA ALA A 143 -9.31 6.40 -7.43
C ALA A 143 -8.35 7.03 -8.45
N LEU A 144 -8.29 6.52 -9.68
CA LEU A 144 -7.45 7.08 -10.75
C LEU A 144 -7.82 8.53 -11.09
N SER A 145 -9.12 8.82 -11.18
CA SER A 145 -9.62 10.18 -11.45
C SER A 145 -9.24 11.19 -10.37
N THR A 146 -9.11 10.76 -9.12
CA THR A 146 -8.65 11.61 -8.02
C THR A 146 -7.13 11.73 -8.00
N VAL A 147 -6.40 10.62 -8.15
CA VAL A 147 -4.93 10.58 -8.10
C VAL A 147 -4.30 11.39 -9.23
N LYS A 148 -4.91 11.42 -10.43
CA LYS A 148 -4.39 12.16 -11.58
C LYS A 148 -4.12 13.65 -11.30
N ALA A 149 -4.85 14.25 -10.34
CA ALA A 149 -4.70 15.65 -9.96
C ALA A 149 -3.37 15.95 -9.23
N TYR A 150 -2.62 14.94 -8.82
CA TYR A 150 -1.38 15.07 -8.06
C TYR A 150 -0.19 14.58 -8.88
N SER A 151 0.55 15.51 -9.50
CA SER A 151 1.67 15.19 -10.40
C SER A 151 2.72 14.27 -9.78
N ALA A 152 3.05 14.46 -8.50
CA ALA A 152 4.01 13.59 -7.79
C ALA A 152 3.58 12.10 -7.75
N MET A 153 2.29 11.81 -7.91
CA MET A 153 1.74 10.45 -7.98
C MET A 153 1.51 10.04 -9.44
N SER A 154 0.90 10.91 -10.24
CA SER A 154 0.53 10.59 -11.62
C SER A 154 1.71 10.49 -12.58
N SER A 155 2.85 11.16 -12.31
CA SER A 155 4.07 11.04 -13.12
C SER A 155 5.09 10.03 -12.57
N TYR A 156 4.82 9.37 -11.45
CA TYR A 156 5.74 8.39 -10.86
C TYR A 156 6.02 7.23 -11.83
N SER A 157 7.26 6.78 -11.94
CA SER A 157 7.63 5.63 -12.77
C SER A 157 7.79 4.39 -11.88
N PRO A 158 6.76 3.52 -11.79
CA PRO A 158 6.82 2.31 -10.99
C PRO A 158 7.71 1.27 -11.66
N ARG A 159 8.28 0.38 -10.84
CA ARG A 159 8.98 -0.82 -11.32
C ARG A 159 8.05 -2.03 -11.29
N ALA A 160 8.46 -3.12 -11.94
CA ALA A 160 7.81 -4.40 -11.74
C ALA A 160 7.87 -4.80 -10.27
N ALA A 161 6.80 -5.41 -9.76
CA ALA A 161 6.75 -5.95 -8.41
C ALA A 161 7.87 -6.98 -8.20
N LYS A 162 8.48 -6.97 -7.02
CA LYS A 162 9.59 -7.86 -6.68
C LYS A 162 9.51 -8.22 -5.19
N GLN A 163 9.84 -9.47 -4.87
CA GLN A 163 10.16 -9.86 -3.50
C GLN A 163 11.29 -9.00 -2.93
N TRP A 164 11.30 -8.85 -1.62
CA TRP A 164 12.41 -8.18 -0.96
C TRP A 164 13.67 -9.03 -1.03
N SER A 165 14.78 -8.33 -1.23
CA SER A 165 16.11 -8.90 -1.11
C SER A 165 16.92 -7.92 -0.28
N LYS A 166 17.58 -8.41 0.78
CA LYS A 166 18.50 -7.60 1.58
C LYS A 166 19.55 -6.98 0.66
N THR A 167 19.48 -5.67 0.44
CA THR A 167 20.50 -4.95 -0.33
C THR A 167 21.51 -4.35 0.64
N THR A 168 22.78 -4.33 0.27
CA THR A 168 23.84 -3.67 1.04
C THR A 168 23.87 -2.15 0.83
N SER A 169 22.99 -1.61 -0.02
CA SER A 169 23.08 -0.23 -0.49
C SER A 169 21.94 0.68 -0.02
N ASN A 170 20.77 0.15 0.36
CA ASN A 170 19.62 0.96 0.76
C ASN A 170 18.56 0.13 1.52
N PHE A 171 18.47 0.22 2.86
CA PHE A 171 17.24 0.04 3.68
C PHE A 171 17.45 0.11 5.21
N GLY A 172 16.56 0.78 5.97
CA GLY A 172 16.49 0.74 7.45
C GLY A 172 17.74 1.30 8.17
N ILE A 173 17.78 1.44 9.52
CA ILE A 173 18.93 2.08 10.22
C ILE A 173 20.23 1.28 9.95
N GLY A 174 21.02 1.77 8.98
CA GLY A 174 22.20 1.12 8.41
C GLY A 174 22.47 1.64 6.99
N VAL A 175 23.72 1.57 6.53
CA VAL A 175 24.36 2.57 5.65
C VAL A 175 23.63 2.92 4.34
N LEU A 176 23.42 4.24 4.16
CA LEU A 176 23.37 4.96 2.89
C LEU A 176 24.81 5.36 2.51
N ASN A 177 25.40 4.66 1.54
CA ASN A 177 26.67 5.02 0.87
C ASN A 177 26.49 4.88 -0.64
#